data_AF-A0A8T1NGP5-F1
#
_entry.id   AF-A0A8T1NGP5-F1
#
_cell.length_a   1.000
_cell.length_b   1.000
_cell.length_c   1.000
_cell.angle_alpha   90.00
_cell.angle_beta   90.00
_cell.angle_gamma   90.00
#
_symmetry.space_group_name_H-M   'P 1'
#
loop_
_entity.id
_entity.type
_entity.pdbx_description
1 polymer ?
#
loop_
_entity_poly.entity_id
_entity_poly.type
_entity_poly.pdbx_seq_one_letter_code
_entity_poly.pdbx_strand_id
1 'polypeptide(L)'
;MDQVPHVSRTGDQLIDISEDGFVSLLMDNGDTKDDLRLPTDDNLLGKIKDGFGEGKDLVLSVMSAMWEERICALKDIGPKN
;
A
#
# COMPACT_ATOMS: atom_id res chain seq x y z
N MET A 1 9.17 24.41 20.89
CA MET A 1 7.98 24.13 20.07
C MET A 1 8.30 22.87 19.31
N ASP A 2 7.89 21.72 19.85
CA ASP A 2 8.07 20.43 19.19
C ASP A 2 7.40 20.49 17.81
N GLN A 3 8.19 20.43 16.74
CA GLN A 3 7.66 20.20 15.41
C GLN A 3 7.08 18.79 15.40
N VAL A 4 5.79 18.68 15.66
CA VAL A 4 5.05 17.44 15.51
C VAL A 4 5.09 17.11 14.02
N PRO A 5 5.74 16.02 13.61
CA PRO A 5 5.61 15.55 12.24
C PRO A 5 4.13 15.25 12.02
N HIS A 6 3.48 16.03 11.14
CA HIS A 6 2.15 15.69 10.69
C HIS A 6 2.30 14.43 9.83
N VAL A 7 1.91 13.31 10.43
CA VAL A 7 1.84 12.03 9.75
C VAL A 7 0.39 11.83 9.33
N SER A 8 0.17 11.71 8.03
CA SER A 8 -1.10 11.25 7.48
C SER A 8 -0.94 9.80 7.07
N ARG A 9 -1.88 8.95 7.51
CA ARG A 9 -1.96 7.56 7.07
C ARG A 9 -3.18 7.43 6.17
N THR A 10 -2.95 7.03 4.93
CA THR A 10 -4.00 6.78 3.93
C THR A 10 -3.98 5.30 3.58
N GLY A 11 -5.16 4.74 3.32
CA GLY A 11 -5.31 3.36 2.87
C GLY A 11 -5.65 3.37 1.39
N ASP A 12 -4.74 2.86 0.56
CA ASP A 12 -4.92 2.79 -0.89
C ASP A 12 -5.05 1.31 -1.30
N GLN A 13 -5.97 1.02 -2.20
CA GLN A 13 -6.34 -0.35 -2.55
C GLN A 13 -5.38 -0.89 -3.61
N LEU A 14 -4.76 -2.04 -3.37
CA LEU A 14 -3.88 -2.69 -4.31
C LEU A 14 -4.69 -3.24 -5.50
N ILE A 15 -4.39 -2.73 -6.69
CA ILE A 15 -5.04 -3.14 -7.95
C ILE A 15 -4.13 -4.09 -8.74
N ASP A 16 -2.83 -3.81 -8.75
CA ASP A 16 -1.88 -4.57 -9.56
C ASP A 16 -0.46 -4.53 -8.98
N ILE A 17 0.36 -5.51 -9.34
CA ILE A 17 1.78 -5.59 -8.99
C ILE A 17 2.58 -5.79 -10.28
N SER A 18 3.37 -4.80 -10.65
CA SER A 18 4.28 -4.89 -11.80
C SER A 18 5.44 -5.86 -11.55
N GLU A 19 5.89 -6.53 -12.61
CA GLU A 19 7.05 -7.44 -12.57
C GLU A 19 8.36 -6.75 -12.14
N ASP A 20 8.49 -5.45 -12.39
CA ASP A 20 9.65 -4.63 -11.97
C ASP A 20 9.65 -4.33 -10.46
N GLY A 21 8.60 -4.75 -9.74
CA GLY A 21 8.47 -4.59 -8.29
C GLY A 21 7.80 -3.29 -7.87
N PHE A 22 7.00 -2.70 -8.76
CA PHE A 22 6.09 -1.58 -8.46
C PHE A 22 4.69 -2.09 -8.14
N VAL A 23 3.95 -1.36 -7.32
CA VAL A 23 2.55 -1.65 -6.99
C VAL A 23 1.65 -0.53 -7.48
N SER A 24 0.54 -0.91 -8.08
CA SER A 24 -0.52 0.00 -8.51
C SER A 24 -1.57 0.07 -7.41
N LEU A 25 -1.68 1.22 -6.76
CA LEU A 25 -2.67 1.48 -5.72
C LEU A 25 -3.76 2.41 -6.21
N LEU A 26 -5.02 2.11 -5.91
CA LEU A 26 -6.15 3.00 -6.12
C LEU A 26 -6.30 3.91 -4.90
N MET A 27 -6.18 5.22 -5.13
CA MET A 27 -6.54 6.24 -4.16
C MET A 27 -8.05 6.44 -4.15
N ASP A 28 -8.59 6.92 -3.02
CA ASP A 28 -10.03 7.20 -2.84
C ASP A 28 -10.59 8.23 -3.83
N ASN A 29 -9.74 9.11 -4.35
CA ASN A 29 -10.10 10.10 -5.36
C ASN A 29 -10.28 9.50 -6.78
N GLY A 30 -10.01 8.20 -6.97
CA GLY A 30 -10.08 7.51 -8.25
C GLY A 30 -8.80 7.56 -9.08
N ASP A 31 -7.73 8.16 -8.57
CA ASP A 31 -6.40 8.09 -9.20
C ASP A 31 -5.71 6.76 -8.87
N THR A 32 -4.96 6.24 -9.83
CA THR A 32 -4.07 5.09 -9.65
C THR A 32 -2.64 5.55 -9.48
N LYS A 33 -1.93 4.96 -8.52
CA LYS A 33 -0.57 5.32 -8.15
C LYS A 33 0.34 4.11 -8.33
N ASP A 34 1.18 4.17 -9.36
CA ASP A 34 2.16 3.13 -9.75
C ASP A 34 3.62 3.49 -9.40
N ASP A 35 3.84 4.66 -8.79
CA ASP A 35 5.19 5.14 -8.40
C ASP A 35 5.70 4.49 -7.09
N LEU A 36 4.85 3.73 -6.39
CA LEU A 36 5.21 3.07 -5.15
C LEU A 36 5.88 1.71 -5.43
N ARG A 37 7.08 1.53 -4.87
CA ARG A 37 7.75 0.23 -4.89
C ARG A 37 7.19 -0.68 -3.82
N LEU A 38 7.24 -1.99 -4.11
CA LEU A 38 6.98 -3.03 -3.13
C LEU A 38 7.84 -2.80 -1.87
N PRO A 39 7.29 -3.11 -0.68
CA PRO A 39 8.07 -3.07 0.54
C PRO A 39 9.24 -4.04 0.43
N THR A 40 10.43 -3.61 0.87
CA THR A 40 11.63 -4.45 0.99
C THR A 40 11.52 -5.55 2.05
N ASP A 41 10.41 -5.58 2.77
CA ASP A 41 10.17 -6.49 3.86
C ASP A 41 9.57 -7.79 3.30
N ASP A 42 10.34 -8.88 3.28
CA ASP A 42 9.96 -10.17 2.70
C ASP A 42 8.61 -10.70 3.22
N ASN A 43 8.29 -10.45 4.49
CA ASN A 43 7.02 -10.88 5.08
C ASN A 43 5.83 -10.14 4.46
N LEU A 44 5.96 -8.82 4.29
CA LEU A 44 4.95 -7.94 3.74
C LEU A 44 4.78 -8.19 2.24
N LEU A 45 5.91 -8.34 1.53
CA LEU A 45 5.96 -8.70 0.11
C LEU A 45 5.33 -10.06 -0.17
N GLY A 46 5.63 -11.06 0.66
CA GLY A 46 5.03 -12.39 0.57
C GLY A 46 3.52 -12.34 0.73
N LYS A 47 3.02 -11.65 1.76
CA LYS A 47 1.57 -11.48 1.97
C LYS A 47 0.87 -10.72 0.86
N ILE A 48 1.51 -9.70 0.29
CA ILE A 48 0.98 -8.94 -0.84
C ILE A 48 0.85 -9.86 -2.07
N LYS A 49 1.92 -10.57 -2.42
CA LYS A 49 1.91 -11.51 -3.56
C LYS A 49 0.92 -12.65 -3.37
N ASP A 50 0.84 -13.20 -2.16
CA ASP A 50 -0.07 -14.29 -1.80
C ASP A 50 -1.54 -13.86 -1.88
N GLY A 51 -1.90 -12.74 -1.22
CA GLY A 51 -3.27 -12.23 -1.27
C GLY A 51 -3.67 -11.76 -2.67
N PHE A 52 -2.75 -11.12 -3.41
CA PHE A 52 -2.99 -10.77 -4.82
C PHE A 52 -3.19 -12.01 -5.69
N GLY A 53 -2.39 -13.07 -5.49
CA GLY A 53 -2.53 -14.34 -6.20
C GLY A 53 -3.81 -15.09 -5.87
N GLU A 54 -4.34 -14.96 -4.65
CA GLU A 54 -5.66 -15.47 -4.26
C GLU A 54 -6.83 -14.63 -4.83
N GLY A 55 -6.56 -13.47 -5.43
CA GLY A 55 -7.60 -12.53 -5.87
C GLY A 55 -8.29 -11.85 -4.69
N LYS A 56 -7.62 -11.75 -3.54
CA LYS A 56 -8.11 -11.00 -2.39
C LYS A 56 -7.89 -9.52 -2.58
N ASP A 57 -8.82 -8.77 -2.03
CA ASP A 57 -8.72 -7.34 -1.97
C ASP A 57 -7.73 -6.98 -0.84
N LEU A 58 -6.68 -6.24 -1.20
CA LEU A 58 -5.62 -5.85 -0.29
C LEU A 58 -5.54 -4.32 -0.26
N VAL A 59 -5.47 -3.73 0.92
CA VAL A 59 -5.30 -2.29 1.10
C VAL A 59 -3.93 -2.04 1.72
N LEU A 60 -3.09 -1.26 1.04
CA LEU A 60 -1.81 -0.82 1.57
C LEU A 60 -2.00 0.47 2.35
N SER A 61 -1.47 0.51 3.56
CA SER A 61 -1.39 1.75 4.34
C SER A 61 -0.12 2.50 3.99
N VAL A 62 -0.29 3.59 3.26
CA VAL A 62 0.77 4.55 2.96
C VAL A 62 0.81 5.57 4.09
N MET A 63 1.99 5.76 4.66
CA MET A 63 2.27 6.79 5.65
C MET A 63 3.03 7.91 4.96
N SER A 64 2.41 9.07 4.89
CA SER A 64 3.01 10.29 4.35
C SER A 64 3.49 11.15 5.51
N ALA A 65 4.79 11.41 5.58
CA ALA A 65 5.41 12.24 6.60
C ALA A 65 6.46 13.13 5.94
N MET A 66 6.38 14.45 6.17
CA MET A 66 7.35 15.44 5.65
C MET A 66 7.73 15.21 4.18
N TRP A 67 6.73 15.08 3.29
CA TRP A 67 6.91 14.90 1.83
C TRP A 67 7.42 13.53 1.38
N GLU A 68 7.67 12.60 2.30
CA GLU A 68 8.03 11.21 1.99
C GLU A 68 6.83 10.28 2.20
N GLU A 69 6.65 9.35 1.29
CA GLU A 69 5.58 8.35 1.31
C GLU A 69 6.17 6.94 1.43
N ARG A 70 5.67 6.17 2.39
CA ARG A 70 6.14 4.80 2.62
C ARG A 70 4.98 3.87 2.94
N ILE A 71 4.96 2.71 2.30
CA ILE A 71 4.07 1.60 2.69
C ILE A 71 4.58 1.08 4.03
N CYS A 72 3.74 1.17 5.06
CA CYS A 72 4.09 0.76 6.43
C CYS A 72 3.25 -0.43 6.90
N ALA A 73 2.06 -0.61 6.33
CA ALA A 73 1.23 -1.76 6.65
C ALA A 73 0.45 -2.25 5.44
N LEU A 74 0.05 -3.51 5.53
CA LEU A 74 -0.89 -4.18 4.64
C LEU A 74 -2.12 -4.51 5.46
N LYS A 75 -3.29 -4.23 4.89
CA LYS A 75 -4.60 -4.57 5.43
C LYS A 75 -5.27 -5.50 4.42
N ASP A 76 -5.45 -6.75 4.80
CA ASP A 76 -6.31 -7.65 4.02
C ASP A 76 -7.77 -7.23 4.24
N ILE A 77 -8.45 -6.91 3.14
CA ILE A 77 -9.90 -6.74 3.09
C ILE A 77 -10.46 -7.89 2.26
N GLY A 78 -10.18 -9.13 2.70
CA GLY A 78 -10.79 -10.33 2.15
C GLY A 78 -12.32 -10.22 2.09
N PRO A 79 -12.99 -11.05 1.26
CA PRO A 79 -14.40 -10.90 0.96
C PRO A 79 -15.22 -10.80 2.26
N LYS A 80 -15.91 -9.67 2.44
CA LYS A 80 -16.99 -9.55 3.43
C LYS A 80 -18.05 -10.55 3.00
N ASN A 81 -18.07 -11.68 3.72
CA ASN A 81 -19.09 -12.72 3.62
C ASN A 81 -20.51 -12.14 3.73
#